data_AF-A0ABD4X6D7-F1
#
_entry.id   AF-A0ABD4X6D7-F1
#
_cell.length_a   1.000
_cell.length_b   1.000
_cell.length_c   1.000
_cell.angle_alpha   90.00
_cell.angle_beta   90.00
_cell.angle_gamma   90.00
#
_symmetry.space_group_name_H-M   'P 1'
#
loop_
_entity.id
_entity.type
_entity.pdbx_description
1 polymer ?
#
loop_
_entity_poly.entity_id
_entity_poly.type
_entity_poly.pdbx_seq_one_letter_code
_entity_poly.pdbx_strand_id
1 'polypeptide(L)'
;MWIAFALLRRGANVILTFAFFYGVWWYLFTWMPEKNRQTYDPIYARDVFSGHLPVAEVLATRRFHAKDAETWDCTYAIVRLGPDAPEQPPTWIDDEMGWQFRFGGQWVESPRAEPPVNHYDHIDTCAKYWPMELSTELKDTLYSSGAWFVYRQYSDTLFLYSNERRLAARIRFGD
;
A
#
# COMPACT_ATOMS: atom_id res chain seq x y z
N MET A 1 -32.58 40.61 -37.89
CA MET A 1 -31.74 40.62 -36.67
C MET A 1 -32.01 39.44 -35.73
N TRP A 2 -33.27 39.09 -35.43
CA TRP A 2 -33.65 37.97 -34.54
C TRP A 2 -33.15 36.56 -34.97
N ILE A 3 -33.15 36.26 -36.27
CA ILE A 3 -32.75 34.93 -36.79
C ILE A 3 -31.25 34.67 -36.56
N ALA A 4 -30.40 35.68 -36.77
CA ALA A 4 -28.96 35.58 -36.54
C ALA A 4 -28.63 35.32 -35.06
N PHE A 5 -29.35 35.98 -34.14
CA PHE A 5 -29.19 35.77 -32.70
C PHE A 5 -29.64 34.37 -32.26
N ALA A 6 -30.74 33.85 -32.82
CA ALA A 6 -31.21 32.50 -32.54
C ALA A 6 -30.23 31.42 -33.04
N LEU A 7 -29.62 31.62 -34.22
CA LEU A 7 -28.60 30.72 -34.76
C LEU A 7 -27.31 30.75 -33.93
N LEU A 8 -26.85 31.94 -33.51
CA LEU A 8 -25.71 32.10 -32.60
C LEU A 8 -25.93 31.38 -31.27
N ARG A 9 -27.12 31.52 -30.67
CA ARG A 9 -27.48 30.84 -29.42
C ARG A 9 -27.48 29.32 -29.57
N ARG A 10 -28.00 28.79 -30.68
CA ARG A 10 -27.97 27.34 -30.97
C ARG A 10 -26.55 26.84 -31.20
N GLY A 11 -25.73 27.56 -31.95
CA GLY A 11 -24.32 27.22 -32.16
C GLY A 11 -23.52 27.21 -30.85
N ALA A 12 -23.71 28.23 -30.00
CA ALA A 12 -23.06 28.31 -28.70
C ALA A 12 -23.43 27.12 -27.79
N ASN A 13 -24.70 26.73 -27.76
CA ASN A 13 -25.13 25.56 -26.97
C ASN A 13 -24.46 24.27 -27.44
N VAL A 14 -24.37 24.05 -28.76
CA VAL A 14 -23.71 22.86 -29.32
C VAL A 14 -22.23 22.81 -28.92
N ILE A 15 -21.52 23.95 -29.03
CA ILE A 15 -20.11 24.05 -28.64
C ILE A 15 -19.93 23.76 -27.15
N LEU A 16 -20.78 24.35 -26.29
CA LEU A 16 -20.75 24.11 -24.84
C LEU A 16 -20.99 22.64 -24.50
N THR A 17 -21.94 22.00 -25.18
CA THR A 17 -22.21 20.57 -24.99
C THR A 17 -21.01 19.72 -25.39
N PHE A 18 -20.39 19.98 -26.54
CA PHE A 18 -19.17 19.25 -26.94
C PHE A 18 -18.01 19.49 -25.98
N ALA A 19 -17.79 20.72 -25.52
CA ALA A 19 -16.76 21.04 -24.55
C ALA A 19 -16.98 20.32 -23.21
N PHE A 20 -18.23 20.23 -22.75
CA PHE A 20 -18.58 19.47 -21.55
C PHE A 20 -18.28 17.98 -21.71
N PHE A 21 -18.75 17.35 -22.78
CA PHE A 21 -18.48 15.92 -23.02
C PHE A 21 -17.00 15.63 -23.23
N TYR A 22 -16.26 16.52 -23.90
CA TYR A 22 -14.80 16.41 -24.02
C TYR A 22 -14.12 16.52 -22.65
N GLY A 23 -14.53 17.47 -21.80
CA GLY A 23 -14.00 17.61 -20.45
C GLY A 23 -14.30 16.41 -19.56
N VAL A 24 -15.52 15.87 -19.61
CA VAL A 24 -15.90 14.64 -18.90
C VAL A 24 -15.10 13.45 -19.43
N TRP A 25 -15.02 13.27 -20.74
CA TRP A 25 -14.23 12.20 -21.35
C TRP A 25 -12.76 12.30 -20.94
N TRP A 26 -12.14 13.48 -21.06
CA TRP A 26 -10.77 13.71 -20.61
C TRP A 26 -10.60 13.31 -19.13
N TYR A 27 -11.47 13.81 -18.24
CA TYR A 27 -11.42 13.49 -16.81
C TYR A 27 -11.54 11.98 -16.53
N LEU A 28 -12.47 11.30 -17.19
CA LEU A 28 -12.70 9.86 -16.98
C LEU A 28 -11.53 9.01 -17.51
N PHE A 29 -10.94 9.39 -18.64
CA PHE A 29 -9.94 8.57 -19.33
C PHE A 29 -8.49 8.92 -19.01
N THR A 30 -8.17 10.13 -18.53
CA THR A 30 -6.81 10.48 -18.11
C THR A 30 -6.65 10.43 -16.59
N TRP A 31 -7.64 10.91 -15.84
CA TRP A 31 -7.52 11.08 -14.38
C TRP A 31 -7.90 9.82 -13.59
N MET A 32 -8.87 9.05 -14.06
CA MET A 32 -9.32 7.85 -13.34
C MET A 32 -8.30 6.68 -13.38
N PRO A 33 -7.59 6.42 -14.50
CA PRO A 33 -6.51 5.43 -14.53
C PRO A 33 -5.32 5.79 -13.62
N GLU A 34 -5.06 7.09 -13.43
CA GLU A 34 -3.98 7.58 -12.58
C GLU A 34 -4.24 7.25 -11.10
N LYS A 35 -5.48 7.38 -10.64
CA LYS A 35 -5.86 6.93 -9.29
C LYS A 35 -5.75 5.42 -9.09
N ASN A 36 -6.06 4.62 -10.11
CA ASN A 36 -5.89 3.17 -10.03
C ASN A 36 -4.41 2.75 -10.12
N ARG A 37 -3.56 3.53 -10.82
CA ARG A 37 -2.10 3.36 -10.79
C ARG A 37 -1.51 3.63 -9.40
N GLN A 38 -2.06 4.59 -8.67
CA GLN A 38 -1.64 4.89 -7.29
C GLN A 38 -1.85 3.71 -6.32
N THR A 39 -2.80 2.81 -6.62
CA THR A 39 -3.08 1.67 -5.76
C THR A 39 -1.86 0.76 -5.61
N TYR A 40 -1.16 0.46 -6.70
CA TYR A 40 0.00 -0.45 -6.74
C TYR A 40 1.31 0.29 -7.03
N ASP A 41 1.36 1.59 -6.74
CA ASP A 41 2.51 2.41 -7.06
C ASP A 41 3.71 2.02 -6.18
N PRO A 42 4.85 1.58 -6.75
CA PRO A 42 6.07 1.27 -5.99
C PRO A 42 6.56 2.43 -5.12
N ILE A 43 6.16 3.67 -5.45
CA ILE A 43 6.45 4.85 -4.63
C ILE A 43 5.90 4.68 -3.20
N TYR A 44 4.74 4.07 -3.01
CA TYR A 44 4.19 3.92 -1.65
C TYR A 44 5.11 3.10 -0.73
N ALA A 45 5.60 1.94 -1.18
CA ALA A 45 6.52 1.17 -0.38
C ALA A 45 7.84 1.93 -0.13
N ARG A 46 8.33 2.66 -1.13
CA ARG A 46 9.52 3.50 -0.96
C ARG A 46 9.28 4.59 0.07
N ASP A 47 8.15 5.28 0.05
CA ASP A 47 7.80 6.33 1.00
C ASP A 47 7.68 5.79 2.42
N VAL A 48 7.05 4.62 2.61
CA VAL A 48 6.96 3.96 3.93
C VAL A 48 8.33 3.72 4.55
N PHE A 49 9.34 3.38 3.73
CA PHE A 49 10.68 3.01 4.19
C PHE A 49 11.75 4.09 3.96
N SER A 50 11.39 5.21 3.32
CA SER A 50 12.31 6.25 2.87
C SER A 50 13.06 6.87 4.03
N GLY A 51 14.37 7.04 3.90
CA GLY A 51 15.21 7.63 4.95
C GLY A 51 15.43 6.77 6.20
N HIS A 52 14.75 5.62 6.31
CA HIS A 52 14.82 4.76 7.50
C HIS A 52 15.44 3.38 7.21
N LEU A 53 15.16 2.80 6.05
CA LEU A 53 15.73 1.53 5.61
C LEU A 53 16.28 1.64 4.18
N PRO A 54 17.43 1.02 3.88
CA PRO A 54 17.93 0.96 2.52
C PRO A 54 17.06 -0.01 1.72
N VAL A 55 16.15 0.48 0.89
CA VAL A 55 15.31 -0.35 0.01
C VAL A 55 16.10 -0.73 -1.24
N ALA A 56 16.38 -2.02 -1.42
CA ALA A 56 16.98 -2.55 -2.64
C ALA A 56 15.93 -2.80 -3.73
N GLU A 57 14.78 -3.36 -3.35
CA GLU A 57 13.72 -3.74 -4.28
C GLU A 57 12.35 -3.65 -3.61
N VAL A 58 11.32 -3.23 -4.36
CA VAL A 58 9.92 -3.33 -3.92
C VAL A 58 9.37 -4.65 -4.43
N LEU A 59 9.03 -5.57 -3.52
CA LEU A 59 8.53 -6.91 -3.85
C LEU A 59 7.02 -6.88 -4.12
N ALA A 60 6.27 -6.17 -3.29
CA ALA A 60 4.85 -5.96 -3.46
C ALA A 60 4.39 -4.71 -2.71
N THR A 61 3.45 -3.97 -3.27
CA THR A 61 2.90 -2.78 -2.61
C THR A 61 1.44 -2.56 -2.96
N ARG A 62 0.69 -2.08 -1.98
CA ARG A 62 -0.67 -1.57 -2.16
C ARG A 62 -0.98 -0.51 -1.13
N ARG A 63 -1.19 0.73 -1.59
CA ARG A 63 -1.48 1.87 -0.72
C ARG A 63 -2.93 1.93 -0.26
N PHE A 64 -3.85 1.61 -1.16
CA PHE A 64 -5.29 1.80 -0.96
C PHE A 64 -6.09 0.59 -1.44
N HIS A 65 -7.35 0.52 -1.01
CA HIS A 65 -8.33 -0.36 -1.60
C HIS A 65 -8.56 0.03 -3.07
N ALA A 66 -8.62 -0.97 -3.95
CA ALA A 66 -9.10 -0.74 -5.31
C ALA A 66 -10.54 -0.21 -5.22
N LYS A 67 -10.90 0.68 -6.16
CA LYS A 67 -12.30 1.10 -6.31
C LYS A 67 -13.13 -0.17 -6.53
N ASP A 68 -14.14 -0.38 -5.68
CA ASP A 68 -15.01 -1.57 -5.62
C ASP A 68 -14.48 -2.79 -4.83
N ALA A 69 -13.35 -2.66 -4.12
CA ALA A 69 -12.94 -3.67 -3.15
C ALA A 69 -13.87 -3.68 -1.93
N GLU A 70 -13.95 -4.83 -1.24
CA GLU A 70 -14.70 -4.94 0.01
C GLU A 70 -14.21 -3.91 1.04
N THR A 71 -15.10 -3.49 1.95
CA THR A 71 -14.80 -2.55 3.04
C THR A 71 -13.66 -3.03 3.95
N TRP A 72 -13.27 -4.30 3.85
CA TRP A 72 -12.18 -4.91 4.61
C TRP A 72 -11.17 -5.49 3.64
N ASP A 73 -10.13 -4.71 3.32
CA ASP A 73 -9.14 -5.12 2.34
C ASP A 73 -7.71 -4.80 2.84
N CYS A 74 -6.69 -5.21 2.08
CA CYS A 74 -5.31 -5.17 2.52
C CYS A 74 -4.55 -3.95 1.99
N THR A 75 -3.80 -3.29 2.87
CA THR A 75 -2.76 -2.32 2.49
C THR A 75 -1.40 -2.86 2.91
N TYR A 76 -0.41 -2.77 2.04
CA TYR A 76 0.90 -3.38 2.32
C TYR A 76 2.05 -2.70 1.61
N ALA A 77 3.23 -2.81 2.20
CA ALA A 77 4.51 -2.43 1.63
C ALA A 77 5.52 -3.50 2.01
N ILE A 78 5.99 -4.26 1.01
CA ILE A 78 6.90 -5.38 1.18
C ILE A 78 8.13 -5.12 0.32
N VAL A 79 9.32 -5.12 0.93
CA VAL A 79 10.57 -4.72 0.28
C VAL A 79 11.71 -5.68 0.61
N ARG A 80 12.63 -5.80 -0.36
CA ARG A 80 13.97 -6.31 -0.14
C ARG A 80 14.84 -5.17 0.37
N LEU A 81 15.61 -5.45 1.41
CA LEU A 81 16.55 -4.52 2.01
C LEU A 81 17.92 -4.61 1.32
N GLY A 82 18.62 -3.48 1.32
CA GLY A 82 20.01 -3.38 0.93
C GLY A 82 20.95 -3.99 1.98
N PRO A 83 22.24 -4.15 1.63
CA PRO A 83 23.24 -4.73 2.52
C PRO A 83 23.49 -3.89 3.78
N ASP A 84 23.22 -2.59 3.73
CA ASP A 84 23.47 -1.65 4.84
C ASP A 84 22.28 -1.53 5.81
N ALA A 85 21.34 -2.47 5.77
CA ALA A 85 20.22 -2.48 6.70
C ALA A 85 20.73 -2.69 8.15
N PRO A 86 20.10 -2.04 9.16
CA PRO A 86 20.55 -2.16 10.54
C PRO A 86 20.35 -3.59 11.09
N GLU A 87 21.15 -4.03 12.05
CA GLU A 87 20.96 -5.36 12.65
C GLU A 87 19.60 -5.48 13.37
N GLN A 88 19.20 -4.41 14.05
CA GLN A 88 17.93 -4.31 14.77
C GLN A 88 16.92 -3.46 13.99
N PRO A 89 15.62 -3.80 14.04
CA PRO A 89 14.59 -3.05 13.35
C PRO A 89 14.42 -1.63 13.94
N PRO A 90 14.36 -0.58 13.11
CA PRO A 90 14.00 0.75 13.60
C PRO A 90 12.50 0.82 13.89
N THR A 91 12.08 1.85 14.65
CA THR A 91 10.67 2.24 14.81
C THR A 91 10.54 3.70 14.46
N TRP A 92 9.55 4.04 13.62
CA TRP A 92 9.24 5.43 13.29
C TRP A 92 7.76 5.61 12.97
N ILE A 93 7.35 6.87 13.04
CA ILE A 93 6.11 7.39 12.49
C ILE A 93 6.46 8.67 11.73
N ASP A 94 5.89 8.82 10.54
CA ASP A 94 5.95 10.08 9.82
C ASP A 94 4.74 10.92 10.23
N ASP A 95 4.98 11.97 11.02
CA ASP A 95 3.92 12.83 11.55
C ASP A 95 3.24 13.66 10.46
N GLU A 96 3.91 13.93 9.33
CA GLU A 96 3.36 14.68 8.21
C GLU A 96 2.51 13.78 7.30
N MET A 97 2.97 12.56 7.04
CA MET A 97 2.28 11.62 6.17
C MET A 97 1.20 10.80 6.90
N GLY A 98 1.31 10.63 8.22
CA GLY A 98 0.31 9.99 9.07
C GLY A 98 0.60 8.51 9.39
N TRP A 99 -0.31 7.91 10.16
CA TRP A 99 -0.14 6.57 10.76
C TRP A 99 0.10 5.45 9.73
N GLN A 100 -0.34 5.61 8.48
CA GLN A 100 -0.16 4.64 7.41
C GLN A 100 1.27 4.54 6.88
N PHE A 101 2.16 5.46 7.29
CA PHE A 101 3.60 5.46 7.03
C PHE A 101 4.43 5.09 8.27
N ARG A 102 3.76 4.67 9.36
CA ARG A 102 4.42 4.09 10.52
C ARG A 102 5.04 2.75 10.18
N PHE A 103 6.20 2.47 10.77
CA PHE A 103 6.80 1.14 10.82
C PHE A 103 7.27 0.80 12.23
N GLY A 104 6.97 -0.42 12.68
CA GLY A 104 7.43 -0.94 13.95
C GLY A 104 6.68 -0.47 15.20
N GLY A 105 7.35 -0.60 16.34
CA GLY A 105 6.76 -0.42 17.66
C GLY A 105 7.43 -1.32 18.69
N GLN A 106 6.62 -2.11 19.40
CA GLN A 106 7.12 -3.08 20.37
C GLN A 106 7.58 -4.33 19.63
N TRP A 107 8.79 -4.27 19.07
CA TRP A 107 9.40 -5.38 18.36
C TRP A 107 9.55 -6.60 19.28
N VAL A 108 9.19 -7.75 18.73
CA VAL A 108 9.37 -9.06 19.35
C VAL A 108 10.22 -9.89 18.41
N GLU A 109 11.26 -10.51 18.94
CA GLU A 109 12.13 -11.38 18.18
C GLU A 109 11.46 -12.74 17.94
N SER A 110 11.71 -13.31 16.76
CA SER A 110 11.34 -14.67 16.37
C SER A 110 12.48 -15.67 16.63
N PRO A 111 12.17 -16.96 16.83
CA PRO A 111 10.84 -17.54 16.90
C PRO A 111 10.18 -17.27 18.26
N ARG A 112 8.89 -16.91 18.25
CA ARG A 112 8.06 -16.89 19.46
C ARG A 112 7.36 -18.25 19.61
N ALA A 113 7.13 -18.68 20.85
CA ALA A 113 6.15 -19.73 21.13
C ALA A 113 4.80 -19.35 20.50
N GLU A 114 4.07 -20.35 19.97
CA GLU A 114 2.89 -20.23 19.09
C GLU A 114 2.07 -18.94 19.24
N PRO A 115 1.65 -18.33 18.11
CA PRO A 115 0.83 -17.12 18.16
C PRO A 115 -0.42 -17.36 19.02
N PRO A 116 -0.86 -16.35 19.80
CA PRO A 116 -2.07 -16.45 20.61
C PRO A 116 -3.27 -16.98 19.81
N VAL A 117 -4.03 -17.90 20.41
CA VAL A 117 -5.29 -18.41 19.85
C VAL A 117 -6.21 -17.21 19.57
N ASN A 118 -6.76 -17.11 18.35
CA ASN A 118 -7.55 -15.99 17.79
C ASN A 118 -6.76 -14.81 17.20
N HIS A 119 -5.60 -15.07 16.60
CA HIS A 119 -4.89 -14.07 15.80
C HIS A 119 -5.16 -14.24 14.30
N TYR A 120 -5.60 -13.16 13.65
CA TYR A 120 -5.71 -13.08 12.21
C TYR A 120 -4.31 -13.16 11.60
N ASP A 121 -4.05 -14.23 10.85
CA ASP A 121 -2.84 -14.31 10.03
C ASP A 121 -2.98 -13.30 8.87
N HIS A 122 -2.32 -12.15 9.04
CA HIS A 122 -2.33 -11.07 8.05
C HIS A 122 -1.70 -11.50 6.73
N ILE A 123 -0.72 -12.42 6.77
CA ILE A 123 -0.06 -12.92 5.57
C ILE A 123 -1.06 -13.77 4.79
N ASP A 124 -1.74 -14.73 5.43
CA ASP A 124 -2.74 -15.57 4.77
C ASP A 124 -3.94 -14.79 4.27
N THR A 125 -4.44 -13.85 5.08
CA THR A 125 -5.60 -13.04 4.72
C THR A 125 -5.34 -12.19 3.48
N CYS A 126 -4.10 -11.68 3.34
CA CYS A 126 -3.70 -10.81 2.24
C CYS A 126 -2.97 -11.53 1.09
N ALA A 127 -2.69 -12.84 1.22
CA ALA A 127 -1.91 -13.63 0.27
C ALA A 127 -2.44 -13.61 -1.17
N LYS A 128 -3.75 -13.35 -1.35
CA LYS A 128 -4.38 -13.25 -2.68
C LYS A 128 -3.86 -12.10 -3.55
N TYR A 129 -3.08 -11.18 -2.99
CA TYR A 129 -2.60 -9.97 -3.67
C TYR A 129 -1.15 -10.01 -4.13
N TRP A 130 -0.43 -11.10 -3.88
CA TRP A 130 0.96 -11.27 -4.30
C TRP A 130 1.25 -12.74 -4.64
N PRO A 131 2.39 -13.05 -5.28
CA PRO A 131 2.73 -14.42 -5.63
C PRO A 131 2.86 -15.32 -4.40
N MET A 132 2.44 -16.58 -4.52
CA MET A 132 2.46 -17.55 -3.42
C MET A 132 3.84 -17.71 -2.79
N GLU A 133 4.90 -17.59 -3.60
CA GLU A 133 6.30 -17.65 -3.17
C GLU A 133 6.61 -16.56 -2.14
N LEU A 134 6.05 -15.35 -2.30
CA LEU A 134 6.24 -14.26 -1.35
C LEU A 134 5.52 -14.54 -0.02
N SER A 135 4.35 -15.17 -0.05
CA SER A 135 3.66 -15.62 1.17
C SER A 135 4.49 -16.63 1.96
N THR A 136 5.06 -17.62 1.26
CA THR A 136 5.95 -18.61 1.87
C THR A 136 7.18 -17.93 2.46
N GLU A 137 7.82 -17.02 1.73
CA GLU A 137 8.99 -16.29 2.21
C GLU A 137 8.67 -15.45 3.46
N LEU A 138 7.54 -14.76 3.49
CA LEU A 138 7.10 -13.96 4.65
C LEU A 138 6.88 -14.83 5.88
N LYS A 139 6.22 -15.99 5.72
CA LYS A 139 5.99 -16.95 6.82
C LYS A 139 7.28 -17.57 7.31
N ASP A 140 8.12 -18.04 6.40
CA ASP A 140 9.44 -18.60 6.74
C ASP A 140 10.30 -17.57 7.48
N THR A 141 10.22 -16.30 7.08
CA THR A 141 10.89 -15.20 7.76
C THR A 141 10.31 -14.98 9.16
N LEU A 142 8.98 -14.91 9.28
CA LEU A 142 8.28 -14.72 10.56
C LEU A 142 8.66 -15.79 11.60
N TYR A 143 8.93 -17.02 11.19
CA TYR A 143 9.29 -18.12 12.10
C TYR A 143 10.80 -18.40 12.19
N SER A 144 11.64 -17.66 11.46
CA SER A 144 13.09 -17.80 11.54
C SER A 144 13.71 -17.01 12.70
N SER A 145 14.85 -17.49 13.22
CA SER A 145 15.69 -16.73 14.14
C SER A 145 16.18 -15.43 13.50
N GLY A 146 16.37 -14.38 14.31
CA GLY A 146 16.88 -13.09 13.83
C GLY A 146 15.86 -12.25 13.05
N ALA A 147 14.64 -12.76 12.87
CA ALA A 147 13.51 -11.95 12.45
C ALA A 147 12.85 -11.26 13.64
N TRP A 148 12.22 -10.13 13.37
CA TRP A 148 11.52 -9.30 14.33
C TRP A 148 10.16 -8.97 13.77
N PHE A 149 9.15 -8.99 14.62
CA PHE A 149 7.80 -8.63 14.23
C PHE A 149 7.13 -7.79 15.31
N VAL A 150 6.16 -6.99 14.89
CA VAL A 150 5.22 -6.35 15.81
C VAL A 150 3.86 -6.92 15.51
N TYR A 151 3.23 -7.40 16.57
CA TYR A 151 1.87 -7.89 16.54
C TYR A 151 1.14 -7.29 17.74
N ARG A 152 0.14 -6.42 17.54
CA ARG A 152 -0.80 -6.08 18.63
C ARG A 152 -2.08 -6.88 18.45
N GLN A 153 -2.63 -7.33 19.57
CA GLN A 153 -3.93 -8.00 19.65
C GLN A 153 -5.09 -7.21 19.01
N TYR A 154 -4.93 -5.88 18.85
CA TYR A 154 -5.90 -4.97 18.23
C TYR A 154 -5.30 -4.08 17.14
N SER A 155 -4.04 -4.34 16.71
CA SER A 155 -3.55 -3.66 15.52
C SER A 155 -3.82 -4.55 14.34
N ASP A 156 -4.63 -4.04 13.43
CA ASP A 156 -4.86 -4.54 12.08
C ASP A 156 -3.59 -4.58 11.22
N THR A 157 -2.39 -4.41 11.79
CA THR A 157 -1.13 -4.24 11.06
C THR A 157 -0.04 -5.12 11.64
N LEU A 158 0.48 -6.01 10.80
CA LEU A 158 1.72 -6.75 10.98
C LEU A 158 2.88 -5.90 10.48
N PHE A 159 3.89 -5.72 11.33
CA PHE A 159 5.23 -5.29 10.89
C PHE A 159 6.17 -6.48 11.00
N LEU A 160 6.99 -6.70 9.97
CA LEU A 160 7.98 -7.77 9.91
C LEU A 160 9.31 -7.19 9.41
N TYR A 161 10.40 -7.63 10.02
CA TYR A 161 11.75 -7.21 9.70
C TYR A 161 12.71 -8.39 9.86
N SER A 162 13.63 -8.58 8.91
CA SER A 162 14.76 -9.50 9.06
C SER A 162 15.94 -8.94 8.30
N ASN A 163 17.02 -8.63 9.02
CA ASN A 163 18.27 -8.21 8.41
C ASN A 163 18.91 -9.37 7.62
N GLU A 164 18.96 -10.57 8.21
CA GLU A 164 19.56 -11.76 7.61
C GLU A 164 18.90 -12.15 6.28
N ARG A 165 17.56 -12.11 6.22
CA ARG A 165 16.80 -12.38 4.98
C ARG A 165 16.63 -11.14 4.10
N ARG A 166 17.15 -9.99 4.55
CA ARG A 166 17.02 -8.67 3.92
C ARG A 166 15.57 -8.35 3.57
N LEU A 167 14.64 -8.52 4.50
CA LEU A 167 13.21 -8.38 4.26
C LEU A 167 12.59 -7.40 5.25
N ALA A 168 11.75 -6.49 4.76
CA ALA A 168 10.86 -5.70 5.60
C ALA A 168 9.46 -5.68 5.00
N ALA A 169 8.45 -5.80 5.86
CA ALA A 169 7.06 -5.78 5.46
C ALA A 169 6.18 -5.03 6.46
N ARG A 170 5.29 -4.19 5.93
CA ARG A 170 4.11 -3.66 6.61
C ARG A 170 2.91 -4.27 5.91
N ILE A 171 2.07 -5.02 6.63
CA ILE A 171 0.86 -5.63 6.08
C ILE A 171 -0.29 -5.30 7.01
N ARG A 172 -1.29 -4.58 6.51
CA ARG A 172 -2.51 -4.22 7.23
C ARG A 172 -3.72 -4.88 6.60
N PHE A 173 -4.62 -5.40 7.42
CA PHE A 173 -5.92 -5.91 7.03
C PHE A 173 -7.03 -5.14 7.74
N GLY A 174 -7.91 -4.47 7.00
CA GLY A 174 -9.01 -3.69 7.56
C GLY A 174 -8.70 -2.20 7.59
N ASP A 175 -9.66 -1.42 7.12
CA ASP A 175 -9.70 0.05 7.15
C ASP A 175 -11.12 0.50 7.51
#